data_AF-A0A6V7L0C9-F1
#
_entry.id   AF-A0A6V7L0C9-F1
#
_cell.length_a   1.000
_cell.length_b   1.000
_cell.length_c   1.000
_cell.angle_alpha   90.00
_cell.angle_beta   90.00
_cell.angle_gamma   90.00
#
_symmetry.space_group_name_H-M   'P 1'
#
loop_
_entity.id
_entity.type
_entity.pdbx_description
1 polymer ?
#
loop_
_entity_poly.entity_id
_entity_poly.type
_entity_poly.pdbx_seq_one_letter_code
_entity_poly.pdbx_strand_id
1 'polypeptide(L)' 'SYYNFDSSKSDHHKAIMSDQLCGQWYLKACGLDDD' A
#
# COMPACT_ATOMS: atom_id res chain seq x y z
N SER A 1 -2.05 -2.51 11.00
CA SER A 1 -2.98 -2.79 9.88
C SER A 1 -2.18 -2.91 8.59
N TYR A 2 -2.63 -3.69 7.61
CA TYR A 2 -1.99 -3.85 6.30
C TYR A 2 -3.04 -3.87 5.19
N TYR A 3 -2.63 -3.59 3.95
CA TYR A 3 -3.46 -3.63 2.75
C TYR A 3 -3.29 -4.96 2.02
N ASN A 4 -4.38 -5.44 1.43
CA ASN A 4 -4.33 -6.59 0.52
C ASN A 4 -3.41 -6.28 -0.67
N PHE A 5 -2.74 -7.30 -1.18
CA PHE A 5 -1.90 -7.20 -2.38
C PHE A 5 -2.70 -6.72 -3.59
N ASP A 6 -3.90 -7.28 -3.77
CA ASP A 6 -4.86 -6.90 -4.80
C ASP A 6 -6.31 -7.19 -4.37
N SER A 7 -7.27 -6.86 -5.23
CA SER A 7 -8.71 -7.09 -5.02
C SER A 7 -9.24 -8.37 -5.67
N SER A 8 -8.35 -9.22 -6.17
CA SER A 8 -8.74 -10.46 -6.84
C SER A 8 -9.21 -11.53 -5.84
N LYS A 9 -9.71 -12.64 -6.38
CA LYS A 9 -10.03 -13.85 -5.60
C LYS A 9 -8.89 -14.87 -5.61
N SER A 10 -7.70 -14.48 -6.04
CA SER A 10 -6.51 -15.35 -6.03
C SER A 10 -6.13 -15.72 -4.60
N ASP A 11 -5.55 -16.89 -4.39
CA ASP A 11 -5.02 -17.30 -3.09
C ASP A 11 -3.98 -16.31 -2.53
N HIS A 12 -3.34 -15.53 -3.41
CA HIS A 12 -2.31 -14.56 -3.05
C HIS A 12 -2.82 -13.12 -2.81
N HIS A 13 -4.12 -12.84 -2.97
CA HIS A 13 -4.65 -11.47 -2.79
C HIS A 13 -4.40 -10.87 -1.40
N LYS A 14 -4.18 -11.72 -0.38
CA LYS A 14 -3.87 -11.34 1.01
C LYS A 14 -2.37 -11.34 1.34
N ALA A 15 -1.50 -11.57 0.36
CA ALA A 15 -0.06 -11.54 0.58
C ALA A 15 0.40 -10.15 1.06
N ILE A 16 1.40 -10.12 1.94
CA ILE A 16 2.00 -8.86 2.41
C ILE A 16 3.02 -8.40 1.37
N MET A 17 2.70 -7.32 0.66
CA MET A 17 3.69 -6.64 -0.19
C MET A 17 4.54 -5.70 0.68
N SER A 18 5.86 -5.87 0.64
CA SER A 18 6.78 -5.02 1.42
C SER A 18 6.67 -3.54 1.06
N ASP A 19 6.32 -3.25 -0.20
CA ASP A 19 6.24 -1.89 -0.76
C ASP A 19 4.80 -1.41 -0.95
N GLN A 20 3.84 -1.97 -0.21
CA GLN A 20 2.40 -1.66 -0.34
C GLN A 20 2.04 -0.17 -0.11
N LEU A 21 2.95 0.61 0.48
CA LEU A 21 2.78 2.03 0.81
C LEU A 21 3.72 2.95 0.02
N CYS A 22 4.27 2.52 -1.12
CA CYS A 22 5.19 3.36 -1.91
C CYS A 22 4.58 4.71 -2.32
N GLY A 23 3.29 4.74 -2.66
CA GLY A 23 2.57 5.98 -2.97
C GLY A 23 2.46 6.91 -1.76
N GLN A 24 2.21 6.36 -0.56
CA GLN A 24 2.19 7.13 0.68
C GLN A 24 3.58 7.67 1.04
N TRP A 25 4.63 6.87 0.84
CA TRP A 25 6.01 7.34 0.98
C TRP A 25 6.31 8.51 0.04
N TYR A 26 5.86 8.43 -1.22
CA TYR A 26 6.04 9.49 -2.20
C TYR A 26 5.27 10.76 -1.85
N LEU A 27 4.00 10.63 -1.45
CA LEU A 27 3.18 11.77 -0.99
C LEU A 27 3.87 12.50 0.17
N LYS A 28 4.39 11.73 1.14
CA LYS A 28 5.18 12.28 2.24
C LYS A 28 6.45 12.98 1.79
N ALA A 29 7.19 12.38 0.87
CA ALA A 29 8.38 13.01 0.29
C ALA A 29 8.05 14.32 -0.46
N CYS A 30 6.84 14.45 -0.98
CA CYS A 30 6.32 15.67 -1.60
C CYS A 30 5.71 16.67 -0.61
N GLY A 31 5.63 16.36 0.68
CA GLY A 31 4.99 17.19 1.70
C GLY A 31 3.47 17.28 1.54
N LEU A 32 2.86 16.26 0.95
CA LEU A 32 1.42 16.09 0.79
C LEU A 32 0.92 15.10 1.85
N ASP A 33 0.98 15.53 3.11
CA ASP A 33 0.55 14.73 4.25
C ASP A 33 -0.89 15.15 4.61
N ASP A 34 -1.71 14.21 5.10
CA ASP A 34 -3.04 14.54 5.63
C ASP A 34 -2.87 15.31 6.96
N ASP A 35 -3.42 16.52 7.06
CA ASP A 35 -3.46 17.36 8.29
C ASP A 35 -4.29 16.72 9.43
#